data_AF-A0A953LNM1-F1
#
_entry.id   AF-A0A953LNM1-F1
#
_cell.length_a   1.000
_cell.length_b   1.000
_cell.length_c   1.000
_cell.angle_alpha   90.00
_cell.angle_beta   90.00
_cell.angle_gamma   90.00
#
_symmetry.space_group_name_H-M   'P 1'
#
loop_
_entity.id
_entity.type
_entity.pdbx_description
1 polymer ?
#
loop_
_entity_poly.entity_id
_entity_poly.type
_entity_poly.pdbx_seq_one_letter_code
_entity_poly.pdbx_strand_id
1 'polypeptide(L)'
;MQVHRSGSVPAAFDDFTDGFAAALESLAELTSVTWQAYDLEPDGVVERLRVAILSPATGGPAQWTDRFSVDGAAKQLRRLRRRLLSVEDPVLRAWLLDDPLDLRSALFELDRSRGPGRPIGVAPSRYFDDPGGEWRLVFVQPARPSSDAEYCLRLRRRIDELAAQVAARSGATGVSLRYGGLHGAVAESQSRLKRDMAVMTGLTFLLLTLVLSWSLRRPVYVLLALLPLAISLGLFLGVVRCLFNPLYSHNIGVGAA
;
A
#
# COMPACT_ATOMS: atom_id res chain seq x y z
N MET A 1 2.06 -0.38 2.21
CA MET A 1 2.52 -0.80 0.86
C MET A 1 3.16 -2.18 0.98
N GLN A 2 3.15 -2.99 -0.09
CA GLN A 2 3.78 -4.31 -0.12
C GLN A 2 4.80 -4.34 -1.26
N VAL A 3 5.99 -4.86 -0.99
CA VAL A 3 7.06 -5.12 -1.95
C VAL A 3 7.15 -6.63 -2.11
N HIS A 4 7.12 -7.11 -3.35
CA HIS A 4 7.21 -8.51 -3.72
C HIS A 4 8.57 -8.83 -4.32
N ARG A 5 9.07 -10.04 -4.06
CA ARG A 5 10.31 -10.60 -4.59
C ARG A 5 10.01 -11.82 -5.43
N SER A 6 10.26 -11.74 -6.74
CA SER A 6 10.25 -12.89 -7.65
C SER A 6 11.67 -13.23 -8.11
N GLY A 7 12.38 -14.03 -7.31
CA GLY A 7 13.67 -14.62 -7.72
C GLY A 7 14.93 -13.78 -7.50
N SER A 8 14.85 -12.60 -6.88
CA SER A 8 16.05 -11.82 -6.51
C SER A 8 16.89 -12.55 -5.43
N VAL A 9 18.16 -12.16 -5.29
CA VAL A 9 19.00 -12.56 -4.13
C VAL A 9 18.53 -11.81 -2.88
N PRO A 10 18.55 -12.40 -1.65
CA PRO A 10 18.12 -11.72 -0.43
C PRO A 10 18.84 -10.38 -0.18
N ALA A 11 20.17 -10.34 -0.30
CA ALA A 11 20.95 -9.12 -0.11
C ALA A 11 20.50 -7.98 -1.04
N ALA A 12 20.33 -8.25 -2.35
CA ALA A 12 19.84 -7.25 -3.31
C ALA A 12 18.39 -6.79 -3.02
N PHE A 13 17.58 -7.59 -2.32
CA PHE A 13 16.24 -7.21 -1.88
C PHE A 13 16.27 -6.32 -0.64
N ASP A 14 17.22 -6.55 0.26
CA ASP A 14 17.49 -5.70 1.42
C ASP A 14 18.08 -4.35 0.97
N ASP A 15 19.09 -4.35 0.10
CA ASP A 15 19.66 -3.14 -0.52
C ASP A 15 18.60 -2.32 -1.28
N PHE A 16 17.72 -3.00 -2.03
CA PHE A 16 16.56 -2.35 -2.65
C PHE A 16 15.66 -1.71 -1.60
N THR A 17 15.34 -2.42 -0.51
CA THR A 17 14.40 -1.93 0.51
C THR A 17 14.93 -0.72 1.23
N ASP A 18 16.18 -0.75 1.71
CA ASP A 18 16.79 0.39 2.41
C ASP A 18 17.00 1.58 1.47
N GLY A 19 17.48 1.35 0.24
CA GLY A 19 17.60 2.40 -0.77
C GLY A 19 16.25 3.01 -1.18
N PHE A 20 15.18 2.21 -1.18
CA PHE A 20 13.83 2.65 -1.50
C PHE A 20 13.18 3.41 -0.33
N ALA A 21 13.39 2.96 0.91
CA ALA A 21 12.93 3.66 2.10
C ALA A 21 13.58 5.04 2.23
N ALA A 22 14.90 5.14 2.10
CA ALA A 22 15.60 6.43 2.11
C ALA A 22 15.15 7.36 0.97
N ALA A 23 14.82 6.80 -0.20
CA ALA A 23 14.23 7.57 -1.30
C ALA A 23 12.81 8.06 -1.00
N LEU A 24 11.99 7.28 -0.28
CA LEU A 24 10.66 7.68 0.18
C LEU A 24 10.75 8.78 1.27
N GLU A 25 11.67 8.67 2.22
CA GLU A 25 11.89 9.71 3.24
C GLU A 25 12.25 11.07 2.64
N SER A 26 12.91 11.08 1.47
CA SER A 26 13.22 12.33 0.74
C SER A 26 12.00 13.02 0.10
N LEU A 27 10.82 12.37 0.07
CA LEU A 27 9.60 12.95 -0.46
C LEU A 27 8.89 13.84 0.56
N ALA A 28 8.90 15.16 0.31
CA ALA A 28 8.07 16.13 1.02
C ALA A 28 6.54 15.89 0.92
N GLU A 29 6.10 14.91 0.13
CA GLU A 29 4.71 14.46 0.05
C GLU A 29 4.34 13.46 1.17
N LEU A 30 5.32 12.96 1.93
CA LEU A 30 5.17 11.95 2.98
C LEU A 30 5.49 12.54 4.37
N THR A 31 4.83 12.02 5.40
CA THR A 31 5.00 12.43 6.81
C THR A 31 5.87 11.44 7.58
N SER A 32 5.71 10.14 7.32
CA SER A 32 6.55 9.09 7.89
C SER A 32 6.62 7.89 6.96
N VAL A 33 7.71 7.14 7.07
CA VAL A 33 7.97 5.89 6.34
C VAL A 33 8.50 4.90 7.38
N THR A 34 7.90 3.71 7.45
CA THR A 34 8.28 2.68 8.43
C THR A 34 8.39 1.34 7.72
N TRP A 35 9.61 0.86 7.53
CA TRP A 35 9.93 -0.36 6.77
C TRP A 35 10.57 -1.45 7.61
N GLN A 36 11.07 -1.09 8.79
CA GLN A 36 11.71 -2.00 9.74
C GLN A 36 10.70 -2.41 10.82
N ALA A 37 10.74 -3.67 11.23
CA ALA A 37 9.80 -4.23 12.23
C ALA A 37 9.98 -3.64 13.64
N TYR A 38 10.99 -2.80 13.82
CA TYR A 38 11.62 -2.47 15.09
C TYR A 38 11.57 -0.97 15.43
N ASP A 39 10.96 -0.18 14.57
CA ASP A 39 10.79 1.28 14.67
C ASP A 39 9.47 1.62 15.37
N LEU A 40 9.35 1.19 16.63
CA LEU A 40 8.19 1.42 17.49
C LEU A 40 8.54 2.47 18.55
N GLU A 41 8.01 3.70 18.40
CA GLU A 41 8.18 4.77 19.38
C GLU A 41 7.71 4.34 20.79
N PRO A 42 8.45 4.72 21.85
CA PRO A 42 8.23 4.19 23.21
C PRO A 42 6.83 4.47 23.77
N ASP A 43 6.26 5.66 23.53
CA ASP A 43 4.91 6.00 24.00
C ASP A 43 3.83 5.15 23.31
N GLY A 44 4.05 4.82 22.04
CA GLY A 44 3.21 3.91 21.27
C GLY A 44 3.28 2.45 21.74
N VAL A 45 4.32 2.06 22.48
CA VAL A 45 4.44 0.73 23.10
C VAL A 45 3.65 0.66 24.41
N VAL A 46 3.66 1.73 25.23
CA VAL A 46 2.96 1.78 26.53
C VAL A 46 1.45 1.68 26.38
N GLU A 47 0.85 2.46 25.48
CA GLU A 47 -0.61 2.41 25.30
C GLU A 47 -1.07 1.09 24.66
N ARG A 48 -0.25 0.48 23.79
CA ARG A 48 -0.51 -0.88 23.27
C ARG A 48 -0.40 -1.95 24.35
N LEU A 49 0.58 -1.87 25.26
CA LEU A 49 0.69 -2.72 26.45
C LEU A 49 -0.55 -2.60 27.36
N ARG A 50 -1.07 -1.38 27.53
CA ARG A 50 -2.26 -1.12 28.33
C ARG A 50 -3.51 -1.75 27.71
N VAL A 51 -3.72 -1.55 26.40
CA VAL A 51 -4.81 -2.14 25.61
C VAL A 51 -4.66 -3.66 25.41
N ALA A 52 -3.44 -4.19 25.58
CA ALA A 52 -3.13 -5.61 25.58
C ALA A 52 -3.60 -6.30 26.87
N ILE A 53 -3.17 -5.80 28.03
CA ILE A 53 -3.46 -6.37 29.35
C ILE A 53 -4.96 -6.35 29.66
N LEU A 54 -5.69 -5.35 29.15
CA LEU A 54 -7.10 -5.12 29.45
C LEU A 54 -8.10 -5.81 28.50
N SER A 55 -7.65 -6.61 27.52
CA SER A 55 -8.50 -7.16 26.46
C SER A 55 -8.49 -8.69 26.38
N PRO A 56 -9.62 -9.38 26.59
CA PRO A 56 -9.65 -10.85 26.74
C PRO A 56 -9.64 -11.66 25.43
N ALA A 57 -9.73 -11.02 24.26
CA ALA A 57 -10.03 -11.70 22.99
C ALA A 57 -8.85 -12.47 22.34
N THR A 58 -7.63 -12.37 22.90
CA THR A 58 -6.38 -12.64 22.15
C THR A 58 -5.39 -13.47 22.96
N GLY A 59 -5.81 -14.64 23.46
CA GLY A 59 -4.97 -15.49 24.33
C GLY A 59 -4.67 -14.78 25.65
N GLY A 60 -5.61 -14.87 26.59
CA GLY A 60 -5.60 -14.10 27.84
C GLY A 60 -4.36 -14.28 28.74
N PRO A 61 -4.34 -13.67 29.94
CA PRO A 61 -3.15 -13.58 30.79
C PRO A 61 -2.40 -14.91 31.01
N ALA A 62 -3.09 -16.05 30.94
CA ALA A 62 -2.51 -17.40 30.91
C ALA A 62 -1.32 -17.58 29.94
N GLN A 63 -1.42 -17.11 28.68
CA GLN A 63 -0.35 -17.27 27.68
C GLN A 63 0.88 -16.40 28.01
N TRP A 64 0.64 -15.23 28.58
CA TRP A 64 1.70 -14.33 29.05
C TRP A 64 2.34 -14.88 30.34
N THR A 65 1.56 -15.42 31.28
CA THR A 65 2.11 -16.07 32.49
C THR A 65 2.91 -17.33 32.17
N ASP A 66 2.54 -18.11 31.15
CA ASP A 66 3.37 -19.24 30.69
C ASP A 66 4.70 -18.73 30.10
N ARG A 67 4.65 -17.67 29.28
CA ARG A 67 5.85 -17.07 28.68
C ARG A 67 6.79 -16.40 29.70
N PHE A 68 6.23 -15.75 30.72
CA PHE A 68 6.96 -15.14 31.84
C PHE A 68 7.27 -16.10 32.99
N SER A 69 6.79 -17.35 32.94
CA SER A 69 7.20 -18.39 33.89
C SER A 69 8.71 -18.64 33.79
N VAL A 70 9.29 -19.24 34.83
CA VAL A 70 10.73 -19.57 34.85
C VAL A 70 11.10 -20.48 33.67
N ASP A 71 10.24 -21.46 33.35
CA ASP A 71 10.43 -22.37 32.21
C ASP A 71 10.22 -21.69 30.86
N GLY A 72 9.24 -20.79 30.76
CA GLY A 72 8.97 -19.96 29.58
C GLY A 72 10.13 -19.01 29.27
N ALA A 73 10.62 -18.29 30.26
CA ALA A 73 11.80 -17.42 30.14
C ALA A 73 13.05 -18.24 29.76
N ALA A 74 13.29 -19.40 30.39
CA ALA A 74 14.39 -20.29 30.03
C ALA A 74 14.25 -20.87 28.60
N LYS A 75 13.03 -21.04 28.09
CA LYS A 75 12.74 -21.45 26.70
C LYS A 75 13.01 -20.29 25.72
N GLN A 76 12.66 -19.05 26.06
CA GLN A 76 12.99 -17.87 25.26
C GLN A 76 14.49 -17.59 25.25
N LEU A 77 15.21 -17.65 26.37
CA LEU A 77 16.67 -17.52 26.40
C LEU A 77 17.37 -18.57 25.52
N ARG A 78 16.87 -19.81 25.50
CA ARG A 78 17.36 -20.87 24.59
C ARG A 78 16.99 -20.64 23.12
N ARG A 79 15.95 -19.85 22.83
CA ARG A 79 15.58 -19.43 21.47
C ARG A 79 16.45 -18.25 21.02
N LEU A 80 16.61 -17.24 21.87
CA LEU A 80 17.51 -16.10 21.70
C LEU A 80 18.95 -16.55 21.46
N ARG A 81 19.50 -17.43 22.31
CA ARG A 81 20.86 -17.96 22.14
C ARG A 81 21.06 -18.61 20.77
N ARG A 82 20.06 -19.35 20.26
CA ARG A 82 20.13 -19.94 18.92
C ARG A 82 20.05 -18.88 17.81
N ARG A 83 19.21 -17.85 17.96
CA ARG A 83 19.15 -16.70 17.03
C ARG A 83 20.46 -15.90 17.00
N LEU A 84 21.05 -15.57 18.16
CA LEU A 84 22.32 -14.84 18.25
C LEU A 84 23.52 -15.61 17.68
N LEU A 85 23.41 -16.94 17.55
CA LEU A 85 24.40 -17.78 16.87
C LEU A 85 24.17 -17.87 15.35
N SER A 86 22.99 -17.49 14.85
CA SER A 86 22.64 -17.52 13.42
C SER A 86 22.47 -16.13 12.78
N VAL A 87 22.62 -15.05 13.56
CA VAL A 87 22.49 -13.67 13.07
C VAL A 87 23.88 -13.09 12.82
N GLU A 88 24.13 -12.82 11.54
CA GLU A 88 25.37 -12.20 11.04
C GLU A 88 25.30 -10.65 11.09
N ASP A 89 24.10 -10.07 11.00
CA ASP A 89 23.88 -8.61 11.08
C ASP A 89 24.16 -8.07 12.50
N PRO A 90 25.15 -7.17 12.69
CA PRO A 90 25.48 -6.60 13.99
C PRO A 90 24.37 -5.70 14.57
N VAL A 91 23.54 -5.06 13.73
CA VAL A 91 22.43 -4.20 14.17
C VAL A 91 21.32 -5.07 14.75
N LEU A 92 20.87 -6.08 14.00
CA LEU A 92 19.90 -7.08 14.48
C LEU A 92 20.41 -7.83 15.73
N ARG A 93 21.72 -8.11 15.81
CA ARG A 93 22.36 -8.74 16.97
C ARG A 93 22.30 -7.85 18.23
N ALA A 94 22.61 -6.57 18.10
CA ALA A 94 22.50 -5.62 19.22
C ALA A 94 21.04 -5.51 19.67
N TRP A 95 20.10 -5.42 18.74
CA TRP A 95 18.67 -5.30 19.01
C TRP A 95 18.08 -6.55 19.70
N LEU A 96 18.53 -7.75 19.32
CA LEU A 96 18.18 -9.02 19.97
C LEU A 96 18.68 -9.11 21.42
N LEU A 97 19.78 -8.44 21.77
CA LEU A 97 20.27 -8.37 23.15
C LEU A 97 19.45 -7.38 24.00
N ASP A 98 18.83 -6.39 23.35
CA ASP A 98 18.01 -5.33 23.95
C ASP A 98 16.60 -5.83 24.39
N ASP A 99 16.08 -6.87 23.74
CA ASP A 99 14.82 -7.54 24.10
C ASP A 99 15.00 -9.07 24.27
N PRO A 100 15.61 -9.53 25.38
CA PRO A 100 15.96 -10.94 25.57
C PRO A 100 14.76 -11.89 25.80
N LEU A 101 13.57 -11.33 26.06
CA LEU A 101 12.31 -12.07 26.23
C LEU A 101 11.39 -11.99 25.01
N ASP A 102 11.81 -11.26 23.97
CA ASP A 102 11.12 -11.09 22.69
C ASP A 102 9.71 -10.46 22.90
N LEU A 103 9.62 -9.54 23.87
CA LEU A 103 8.39 -8.85 24.31
C LEU A 103 7.74 -8.06 23.19
N ARG A 104 8.56 -7.42 22.34
CA ARG A 104 8.11 -6.57 21.24
C ARG A 104 7.35 -7.39 20.18
N SER A 105 7.77 -8.63 19.87
CA SER A 105 6.99 -9.51 18.97
C SER A 105 5.70 -10.01 19.63
N ALA A 106 5.71 -10.25 20.94
CA ALA A 106 4.51 -10.65 21.69
C ALA A 106 3.39 -9.60 21.59
N LEU A 107 3.75 -8.32 21.63
CA LEU A 107 2.81 -7.21 21.43
C LEU A 107 2.29 -7.15 19.98
N PHE A 108 3.13 -7.46 19.00
CA PHE A 108 2.75 -7.49 17.59
C PHE A 108 1.81 -8.67 17.24
N GLU A 109 2.01 -9.84 17.85
CA GLU A 109 1.10 -10.99 17.74
C GLU A 109 -0.29 -10.69 18.33
N LEU A 110 -0.35 -9.82 19.34
CA LEU A 110 -1.59 -9.41 20.00
C LEU A 110 -2.39 -8.38 19.18
N ASP A 111 -1.71 -7.48 18.46
CA ASP A 111 -2.36 -6.53 17.56
C ASP A 111 -2.99 -7.27 16.35
N ARG A 112 -2.27 -8.26 15.81
CA ARG A 112 -2.74 -9.12 14.71
C ARG A 112 -4.09 -9.79 15.00
N SER A 113 -4.33 -10.23 16.23
CA SER A 113 -5.54 -11.01 16.57
C SER A 113 -6.83 -10.16 16.67
N ARG A 114 -6.74 -8.87 16.33
CA ARG A 114 -7.89 -7.97 16.12
C ARG A 114 -8.27 -7.73 14.64
N GLY A 115 -7.53 -8.24 13.66
CA GLY A 115 -7.74 -7.93 12.23
C GLY A 115 -7.76 -9.14 11.28
N PRO A 116 -8.56 -9.12 10.20
CA PRO A 116 -8.57 -10.18 9.19
C PRO A 116 -7.35 -10.08 8.27
N GLY A 117 -6.24 -10.74 8.63
CA GLY A 117 -5.01 -10.73 7.83
C GLY A 117 -4.03 -11.87 8.13
N ARG A 118 -3.29 -12.32 7.10
CA ARG A 118 -2.21 -13.33 7.19
C ARG A 118 -1.08 -12.89 8.16
N PRO A 119 -0.34 -13.82 8.79
CA PRO A 119 1.09 -13.62 9.08
C PRO A 119 1.88 -13.73 7.77
N ILE A 120 2.87 -12.90 7.43
CA ILE A 120 3.48 -11.67 8.02
C ILE A 120 3.79 -11.65 9.55
N GLY A 121 4.51 -12.65 10.08
CA GLY A 121 5.19 -12.51 11.38
C GLY A 121 6.41 -11.59 11.27
N VAL A 122 7.03 -11.19 12.39
CA VAL A 122 8.41 -10.70 12.32
C VAL A 122 9.30 -11.91 12.07
N ALA A 123 9.66 -12.12 10.80
CA ALA A 123 10.67 -13.11 10.39
C ALA A 123 12.01 -12.79 11.10
N PRO A 124 13.03 -13.68 11.09
CA PRO A 124 14.34 -13.37 11.69
C PRO A 124 15.16 -12.33 10.89
N SER A 125 14.49 -11.36 10.25
CA SER A 125 15.04 -10.26 9.48
C SER A 125 14.75 -8.91 10.16
N ARG A 126 15.27 -7.83 9.57
CA ARG A 126 15.07 -6.45 10.01
C ARG A 126 13.67 -5.88 9.69
N TYR A 127 12.90 -6.57 8.85
CA TYR A 127 11.78 -6.01 8.10
C TYR A 127 10.46 -6.74 8.37
N PHE A 128 9.34 -6.14 7.94
CA PHE A 128 8.01 -6.75 8.00
C PHE A 128 7.82 -7.80 6.90
N ASP A 129 8.52 -8.92 6.99
CA ASP A 129 8.49 -9.98 5.99
C ASP A 129 7.36 -11.01 6.21
N ASP A 130 6.84 -11.56 5.13
CA ASP A 130 6.00 -12.77 5.17
C ASP A 130 6.85 -14.00 5.58
N PRO A 131 6.30 -15.04 6.25
CA PRO A 131 7.03 -16.25 6.60
C PRO A 131 7.75 -16.95 5.44
N GLY A 132 7.31 -16.73 4.19
CA GLY A 132 8.02 -17.22 2.99
C GLY A 132 9.16 -16.32 2.47
N GLY A 133 9.32 -15.09 2.98
CA GLY A 133 10.35 -14.14 2.51
C GLY A 133 10.14 -13.59 1.09
N GLU A 134 8.95 -13.81 0.51
CA GLU A 134 8.54 -13.31 -0.82
C GLU A 134 7.92 -11.90 -0.78
N TRP A 135 7.37 -11.50 0.36
CA TRP A 135 6.65 -10.24 0.54
C TRP A 135 7.21 -9.48 1.74
N ARG A 136 7.39 -8.18 1.57
CA ARG A 136 7.82 -7.23 2.62
C ARG A 136 6.84 -6.08 2.71
N LEU A 137 6.41 -5.69 3.91
CA LEU A 137 5.62 -4.48 4.10
C LEU A 137 6.50 -3.25 4.30
N VAL A 138 6.09 -2.16 3.64
CA VAL A 138 6.58 -0.81 3.89
C VAL A 138 5.36 0.05 4.23
N PHE A 139 5.30 0.59 5.43
CA PHE A 139 4.26 1.53 5.82
C PHE A 139 4.69 2.94 5.43
N VAL A 140 3.74 3.73 4.93
CA VAL A 140 3.97 5.07 4.39
C VAL A 140 2.75 5.90 4.76
N GLN A 141 2.98 7.04 5.40
CA GLN A 141 1.94 7.99 5.79
C GLN A 141 1.98 9.22 4.86
N PRO A 142 1.00 9.40 3.96
CA PRO A 142 0.92 10.57 3.08
C PRO A 142 0.55 11.84 3.87
N ALA A 143 1.09 12.99 3.46
CA ALA A 143 0.85 14.27 4.13
C ALA A 143 -0.52 14.92 3.84
N ARG A 144 -1.27 14.43 2.83
CA ARG A 144 -2.61 14.92 2.47
C ARG A 144 -3.66 13.81 2.62
N PRO A 145 -4.94 14.14 2.83
CA PRO A 145 -6.01 13.14 2.95
C PRO A 145 -6.29 12.39 1.63
N SER A 146 -6.79 11.16 1.75
CA SER A 146 -7.10 10.28 0.61
C SER A 146 -8.28 10.72 -0.26
N SER A 147 -8.98 11.78 0.13
CA SER A 147 -10.06 12.40 -0.66
C SER A 147 -9.52 13.13 -1.89
N ASP A 148 -8.26 13.59 -1.89
CA ASP A 148 -7.60 14.16 -3.08
C ASP A 148 -7.14 13.01 -3.99
N ALA A 149 -8.04 12.61 -4.90
CA ALA A 149 -7.80 11.59 -5.91
C ALA A 149 -6.63 11.92 -6.85
N GLU A 150 -6.38 13.20 -7.14
CA GLU A 150 -5.30 13.60 -8.04
C GLU A 150 -3.94 13.50 -7.35
N TYR A 151 -3.85 13.93 -6.09
CA TYR A 151 -2.69 13.69 -5.24
C TYR A 151 -2.40 12.19 -5.10
N CYS A 152 -3.41 11.34 -4.83
CA CYS A 152 -3.20 9.90 -4.72
C CYS A 152 -2.65 9.28 -6.02
N LEU A 153 -3.10 9.76 -7.19
CA LEU A 153 -2.57 9.34 -8.49
C LEU A 153 -1.13 9.84 -8.75
N ARG A 154 -0.81 11.10 -8.42
CA ARG A 154 0.54 11.67 -8.57
C ARG A 154 1.54 10.98 -7.64
N LEU A 155 1.20 10.82 -6.36
CA LEU A 155 2.01 10.14 -5.36
C LEU A 155 2.33 8.71 -5.79
N ARG A 156 1.32 7.94 -6.25
CA ARG A 156 1.54 6.58 -6.75
C ARG A 156 2.54 6.54 -7.90
N ARG A 157 2.39 7.40 -8.91
CA ARG A 157 3.35 7.46 -10.04
C ARG A 157 4.76 7.80 -9.58
N ARG A 158 4.89 8.77 -8.67
CA ARG A 158 6.19 9.17 -8.08
C ARG A 158 6.87 8.01 -7.37
N ILE A 159 6.10 7.21 -6.62
CA ILE A 159 6.60 6.02 -5.92
C ILE A 159 6.99 4.92 -6.92
N ASP A 160 6.17 4.65 -7.94
CA ASP A 160 6.47 3.69 -9.02
C ASP A 160 7.78 4.09 -9.76
N GLU A 161 7.95 5.38 -10.07
CA GLU A 161 9.16 5.95 -10.70
C GLU A 161 10.41 5.83 -9.82
N LEU A 162 10.30 6.15 -8.52
CA LEU A 162 11.41 6.02 -7.57
C LEU A 162 11.84 4.57 -7.38
N ALA A 163 10.88 3.64 -7.26
CA ALA A 163 11.20 2.23 -7.14
C ALA A 163 11.91 1.69 -8.39
N ALA A 164 11.50 2.11 -9.59
CA ALA A 164 12.21 1.75 -10.82
C ALA A 164 13.66 2.27 -10.82
N GLN A 165 13.89 3.51 -10.35
CA GLN A 165 15.24 4.08 -10.21
C GLN A 165 16.09 3.34 -9.18
N VAL A 166 15.52 2.93 -8.04
CA VAL A 166 16.25 2.18 -7.00
C VAL A 166 16.55 0.76 -7.45
N ALA A 167 15.60 0.04 -8.06
CA ALA A 167 15.82 -1.31 -8.59
C ALA A 167 16.94 -1.35 -9.64
N ALA A 168 17.03 -0.33 -10.50
CA ALA A 168 18.12 -0.19 -11.46
C ALA A 168 19.50 0.05 -10.81
N ARG A 169 19.56 0.59 -9.58
CA ARG A 169 20.81 0.84 -8.84
C ARG A 169 21.22 -0.33 -7.95
N SER A 170 20.27 -1.01 -7.31
CA SER A 170 20.55 -2.17 -6.44
C SER A 170 20.74 -3.49 -7.19
N GLY A 171 20.48 -3.51 -8.50
CA GLY A 171 20.52 -4.75 -9.30
C GLY A 171 19.40 -5.74 -8.98
N ALA A 172 18.37 -5.31 -8.23
CA ALA A 172 17.28 -6.17 -7.79
C ALA A 172 16.31 -6.46 -8.95
N THR A 173 16.44 -7.65 -9.55
CA THR A 173 15.53 -8.13 -10.60
C THR A 173 14.29 -8.81 -10.00
N GLY A 174 13.15 -8.73 -10.71
CA GLY A 174 11.91 -9.39 -10.29
C GLY A 174 11.21 -8.80 -9.06
N VAL A 175 11.59 -7.58 -8.65
CA VAL A 175 10.87 -6.84 -7.60
C VAL A 175 9.59 -6.21 -8.18
N SER A 176 8.46 -6.34 -7.48
CA SER A 176 7.22 -5.66 -7.86
C SER A 176 6.48 -5.06 -6.66
N LEU A 177 5.60 -4.10 -6.91
CA LEU A 177 5.04 -3.22 -5.88
C LEU A 177 3.52 -3.37 -5.86
N ARG A 178 2.93 -3.47 -4.67
CA ARG A 178 1.49 -3.49 -4.48
C ARG A 178 1.08 -2.44 -3.45
N TYR A 179 0.11 -1.63 -3.83
CA TYR A 179 -0.44 -0.60 -2.97
C TYR A 179 -1.60 -1.16 -2.14
N GLY A 180 -1.70 -0.69 -0.89
CA GLY A 180 -2.76 -1.05 0.04
C GLY A 180 -3.12 0.16 0.89
N GLY A 181 -4.19 0.05 1.67
CA GLY A 181 -4.77 1.18 2.39
C GLY A 181 -5.54 2.14 1.49
N LEU A 182 -6.14 3.16 2.10
CA LEU A 182 -7.18 3.99 1.47
C LEU A 182 -6.66 4.78 0.27
N HIS A 183 -5.44 5.33 0.35
CA HIS A 183 -4.78 6.03 -0.78
C HIS A 183 -4.53 5.12 -1.98
N GLY A 184 -4.06 3.89 -1.75
CA GLY A 184 -3.85 2.90 -2.80
C GLY A 184 -5.15 2.51 -3.50
N ALA A 185 -6.20 2.25 -2.70
CA ALA A 185 -7.53 1.93 -3.20
C ALA A 185 -8.15 3.07 -4.02
N VAL A 186 -8.02 4.33 -3.57
CA VAL A 186 -8.50 5.50 -4.32
C VAL A 186 -7.73 5.67 -5.64
N ALA A 187 -6.39 5.60 -5.61
CA ALA A 187 -5.58 5.71 -6.82
C ALA A 187 -5.89 4.61 -7.85
N GLU A 188 -6.14 3.39 -7.40
CA GLU A 188 -6.52 2.27 -8.28
C GLU A 188 -7.95 2.39 -8.80
N SER A 189 -8.92 2.72 -7.95
CA SER A 189 -10.31 2.94 -8.37
C SER A 189 -10.40 4.06 -9.41
N GLN A 190 -9.68 5.17 -9.20
CA GLN A 190 -9.64 6.30 -10.12
C GLN A 190 -8.96 5.98 -11.46
N SER A 191 -7.93 5.14 -11.47
CA SER A 191 -7.26 4.74 -12.72
C SER A 191 -8.12 3.77 -13.55
N ARG A 192 -8.86 2.88 -12.89
CA ARG A 192 -9.85 2.00 -13.52
C ARG A 192 -11.02 2.82 -14.06
N LEU A 193 -11.66 3.65 -13.23
CA LEU A 193 -12.80 4.50 -13.61
C LEU A 193 -12.49 5.37 -14.84
N LYS A 194 -11.33 6.02 -14.90
CA LYS A 194 -10.92 6.82 -16.07
C LYS A 194 -10.79 5.99 -17.35
N ARG A 195 -10.30 4.75 -17.25
CA ARG A 195 -10.21 3.82 -18.38
C ARG A 195 -11.59 3.34 -18.80
N ASP A 196 -12.42 2.91 -17.86
CA ASP A 196 -13.73 2.35 -18.11
C ASP A 196 -14.67 3.41 -18.70
N MET A 197 -14.62 4.65 -18.21
CA MET A 197 -15.32 5.79 -18.82
C MET A 197 -14.85 6.03 -20.26
N ALA A 198 -13.54 6.05 -20.53
CA ALA A 198 -13.02 6.25 -21.89
C ALA A 198 -13.45 5.12 -22.86
N VAL A 199 -13.42 3.87 -22.40
CA VAL A 199 -13.85 2.70 -23.18
C VAL A 199 -15.36 2.76 -23.44
N MET A 200 -16.18 3.06 -22.43
CA MET A 200 -17.64 3.15 -22.58
C MET A 200 -18.04 4.33 -23.48
N THR A 201 -17.45 5.52 -23.29
CA THR A 201 -17.70 6.67 -24.18
C THR A 201 -17.31 6.35 -25.63
N GLY A 202 -16.16 5.71 -25.85
CA GLY A 202 -15.72 5.28 -27.17
C GLY A 202 -16.64 4.23 -27.80
N LEU A 203 -17.10 3.25 -27.02
CA LEU A 203 -18.01 2.19 -27.46
C LEU A 203 -19.40 2.75 -27.81
N THR A 204 -19.97 3.60 -26.96
CA THR A 204 -21.25 4.26 -27.22
C THR A 204 -21.17 5.18 -28.44
N PHE A 205 -20.09 5.94 -28.59
CA PHE A 205 -19.87 6.79 -29.77
C PHE A 205 -19.74 5.96 -31.06
N LEU A 206 -19.00 4.86 -31.02
CA LEU A 206 -18.88 3.92 -32.15
C LEU A 206 -20.22 3.30 -32.52
N LEU A 207 -20.98 2.82 -31.53
CA LEU A 207 -22.29 2.19 -31.73
C LEU A 207 -23.31 3.18 -32.29
N LEU A 208 -23.35 4.40 -31.75
CA LEU A 208 -24.19 5.49 -32.24
C LEU A 208 -23.85 5.84 -33.70
N THR A 209 -22.55 5.96 -34.02
CA THR A 209 -22.08 6.22 -35.38
C THR A 209 -22.48 5.11 -36.35
N LEU A 210 -22.40 3.84 -35.91
CA LEU A 210 -22.76 2.68 -36.72
C LEU A 210 -24.27 2.60 -36.98
N VAL A 211 -25.11 2.87 -35.96
CA VAL A 211 -26.57 2.93 -36.09
C VAL A 211 -27.00 4.09 -36.99
N LEU A 212 -26.41 5.29 -36.82
CA LEU A 212 -26.66 6.45 -37.70
C LEU A 212 -26.25 6.16 -39.15
N SER A 213 -25.10 5.51 -39.37
CA SER A 213 -24.63 5.12 -40.69
C SER A 213 -25.55 4.11 -41.38
N TRP A 214 -26.03 3.11 -40.63
CA TRP A 214 -27.01 2.13 -41.12
C TRP A 214 -28.35 2.77 -41.48
N SER A 215 -28.84 3.68 -40.63
CA SER A 215 -30.13 4.37 -40.81
C SER A 215 -30.09 5.38 -41.97
N LEU A 216 -29.11 6.29 -41.98
CA LEU A 216 -29.07 7.42 -42.91
C LEU A 216 -28.42 7.07 -44.26
N ARG A 217 -27.68 5.96 -44.35
CA ARG A 217 -27.00 5.40 -45.54
C ARG A 217 -26.03 6.31 -46.31
N ARG A 218 -25.95 7.61 -45.97
CA ARG A 218 -25.02 8.60 -46.53
C ARG A 218 -24.18 9.22 -45.41
N PRO A 219 -22.83 9.22 -45.51
CA PRO A 219 -21.95 9.69 -44.44
C PRO A 219 -22.11 11.18 -44.13
N VAL A 220 -22.53 12.00 -45.11
CA VAL A 220 -22.75 13.45 -44.93
C VAL A 220 -23.82 13.74 -43.87
N TYR A 221 -24.93 12.98 -43.87
CA TYR A 221 -25.99 13.16 -42.87
C TYR A 221 -25.57 12.65 -41.48
N VAL A 222 -24.74 11.60 -41.42
CA VAL A 222 -24.16 11.11 -40.16
C VAL A 222 -23.26 12.17 -39.53
N LEU A 223 -22.40 12.82 -40.33
CA LEU A 223 -21.54 13.91 -39.86
C LEU A 223 -22.36 15.10 -39.37
N LEU A 224 -23.40 15.50 -40.12
CA LEU A 224 -24.34 16.56 -39.75
C LEU A 224 -25.12 16.28 -38.45
N ALA A 225 -25.37 15.01 -38.12
CA ALA A 225 -26.01 14.60 -36.86
C ALA A 225 -25.02 14.55 -35.68
N LEU A 226 -23.78 14.12 -35.91
CA LEU A 226 -22.73 14.05 -34.89
C LEU A 226 -22.21 15.43 -34.45
N LEU A 227 -22.19 16.40 -35.37
CA LEU A 227 -21.64 17.73 -35.13
C LEU A 227 -22.38 18.51 -34.01
N PRO A 228 -23.73 18.65 -34.00
CA PRO A 228 -24.45 19.27 -32.88
C PRO A 228 -24.38 18.45 -31.58
N LEU A 229 -24.25 17.11 -31.67
CA LEU A 229 -24.06 16.25 -30.50
C LEU A 229 -22.71 16.53 -29.81
N ALA A 230 -21.63 16.67 -30.60
CA ALA A 230 -20.31 16.99 -30.09
C ALA A 230 -20.26 18.41 -29.48
N ILE A 231 -20.92 19.39 -30.13
CA ILE A 231 -21.01 20.77 -29.62
C ILE A 231 -21.79 20.81 -28.30
N SER A 232 -22.96 20.16 -28.21
CA SER A 232 -23.79 20.17 -26.99
C SER A 232 -23.08 19.50 -25.81
N LEU A 233 -22.42 18.35 -26.02
CA LEU A 233 -21.63 17.68 -24.99
C LEU A 233 -20.44 18.54 -24.52
N GLY A 234 -19.71 19.16 -25.47
CA GLY A 234 -18.59 20.05 -25.16
C GLY A 234 -19.03 21.30 -24.37
N LEU A 235 -20.14 21.91 -24.77
CA LEU A 235 -20.72 23.06 -24.08
C LEU A 235 -21.16 22.69 -22.65
N PHE A 236 -21.85 21.56 -22.49
CA PHE A 236 -22.29 21.04 -21.19
C PHE A 236 -21.11 20.80 -20.25
N LEU A 237 -20.07 20.10 -20.71
CA LEU A 237 -18.84 19.87 -19.94
C LEU A 237 -18.16 21.19 -19.53
N GLY A 238 -18.13 22.18 -20.43
CA GLY A 238 -17.59 23.52 -20.14
C GLY A 238 -18.38 24.25 -19.06
N VAL A 239 -19.71 24.26 -19.16
CA VAL A 239 -20.61 24.88 -18.16
C VAL A 239 -20.49 24.21 -16.80
N VAL A 240 -20.49 22.87 -16.75
CA VAL A 240 -20.31 22.09 -15.52
C VAL A 240 -18.94 22.36 -14.88
N ARG A 241 -17.87 22.47 -15.68
CA ARG A 241 -16.51 22.83 -15.21
C ARG A 241 -16.44 24.23 -14.58
N CYS A 242 -17.20 25.19 -15.11
CA CYS A 242 -17.27 26.55 -14.58
C CYS A 242 -18.10 26.67 -13.30
N LEU A 243 -19.20 25.92 -13.20
CA LEU A 243 -20.11 25.96 -12.04
C LEU A 243 -19.63 25.10 -10.86
N PHE A 244 -18.94 23.98 -11.13
CA PHE A 244 -18.54 23.02 -10.10
C PHE A 244 -17.04 22.72 -10.14
N ASN A 245 -16.30 23.32 -9.20
CA ASN A 245 -14.90 23.01 -8.97
C ASN A 245 -14.67 22.78 -7.46
N PRO A 246 -14.24 21.57 -7.01
CA PRO A 246 -13.86 20.40 -7.80
C PRO A 246 -15.04 19.54 -8.26
N LEU A 247 -14.82 18.72 -9.30
CA LEU A 247 -15.76 17.70 -9.76
C LEU A 247 -15.71 16.47 -8.83
N TYR A 248 -16.58 16.45 -7.81
CA TYR A 248 -16.77 15.27 -6.96
C TYR A 248 -17.45 14.14 -7.74
N SER A 249 -17.23 12.89 -7.31
CA SER A 249 -17.74 11.67 -7.95
C SER A 249 -19.26 11.63 -8.17
N HIS A 250 -20.03 12.38 -7.37
CA HIS A 250 -21.48 12.48 -7.50
C HIS A 250 -21.92 13.23 -8.77
N ASN A 251 -21.12 14.17 -9.29
CA ASN A 251 -21.48 14.96 -10.47
C ASN A 251 -21.23 14.21 -11.79
N ILE A 252 -20.54 13.07 -11.75
CA ILE A 252 -20.20 12.28 -12.95
C ILE A 252 -21.45 11.57 -13.52
N GLY A 253 -22.45 11.24 -12.69
CA GLY A 253 -23.67 10.57 -13.13
C GLY A 253 -24.61 11.43 -14.00
N VAL A 254 -24.56 12.76 -13.85
CA VAL A 254 -25.46 13.70 -14.55
C VAL A 254 -24.97 14.05 -15.96
N GLY A 255 -23.75 13.65 -16.32
CA GLY A 255 -23.24 13.71 -17.70
C GLY A 255 -23.40 12.41 -18.49
N ALA A 256 -24.10 11.41 -17.93
CA ALA A 256 -24.24 10.07 -18.49
C ALA A 256 -25.69 9.52 -18.39
N ALA A 257 -26.66 10.41 -18.15
CA ALA A 257 -28.10 10.17 -18.19
C ALA A 257 -28.76 11.26 -19.04
#